data_AF-A0A6A3A749-F1
#
_entry.id   AF-A0A6A3A749-F1
#
_cell.length_a   1.000
_cell.length_b   1.000
_cell.length_c   1.000
_cell.angle_alpha   90.00
_cell.angle_beta   90.00
_cell.angle_gamma   90.00
#
_symmetry.space_group_name_H-M   'P 1'
#
loop_
_entity.id
_entity.type
_entity.pdbx_description
1 polymer ?
#
loop_
_entity_poly.entity_id
_entity_poly.type
_entity_poly.pdbx_seq_one_letter_code
_entity_poly.pdbx_strand_id
1 'polypeptide(L)'
;METNGTLFAPWSVILPISWSRVFWNFLVSKGAPVIGMKKRWIAGEIGLPYFPSDFPDCHSYLSLNEIEAIASRENAERRPPAVRPFRIPIPSPWNAVHAAFDKLTMRVNKAAQVSSGENIVGTSSCESDVTSFRSHNSFDGIVARTSSVLTDFLNDIGGEHLLLFPQLQNKHSSLVKVMKDKSMMEKGQNGTTQISYSYKLYFVRVHLHAYKEGVFEEGAVICAPSLADISMWTFSIDSIEGALEMPNSAVGSYFKEQPSGKWEHQESDDPASIEYHRWPVGFVTMGFVRGSKKLTAVAYCEAVLLACMREEQWKEMAVKRRRKEIYVLVRNLRSSAYRLALATIVLEQQEEDVRFL
;
A
#
# COMPACT_ATOMS: atom_id res chain seq x y z
N MET A 1 -13.79 -17.00 24.04
CA MET A 1 -13.43 -16.02 25.07
C MET A 1 -12.59 -14.96 24.40
N GLU A 2 -13.24 -13.91 23.92
CA GLU A 2 -12.61 -12.74 23.32
C GLU A 2 -12.03 -11.91 24.46
N THR A 3 -10.70 -11.89 24.60
CA THR A 3 -10.06 -10.89 25.43
C THR A 3 -10.09 -9.59 24.64
N ASN A 4 -11.01 -8.70 25.04
CA ASN A 4 -10.99 -7.28 24.69
C ASN A 4 -9.55 -6.78 24.80
N GLY A 5 -8.92 -6.53 23.65
CA GLY A 5 -7.57 -6.01 23.57
C GLY A 5 -7.59 -4.57 24.04
N THR A 6 -7.40 -4.34 25.34
CA THR A 6 -7.01 -3.04 25.86
C THR A 6 -5.77 -2.58 25.10
N LEU A 7 -5.94 -1.59 24.22
CA LEU A 7 -4.83 -0.82 23.66
C LEU A 7 -4.00 -0.31 24.86
N PHE A 8 -2.69 -0.54 24.82
CA PHE A 8 -1.77 0.15 25.70
C PHE A 8 -1.92 1.65 25.45
N ALA A 9 -2.57 2.38 26.34
CA ALA A 9 -2.55 3.83 26.35
C ALA A 9 -1.24 4.28 27.01
N PRO A 10 -0.27 4.85 26.26
CA PRO A 10 0.94 5.37 26.87
C PRO A 10 0.60 6.61 27.72
N TRP A 11 1.09 6.64 28.96
CA TRP A 11 0.96 7.81 29.81
C TRP A 11 2.03 8.84 29.47
N SER A 12 1.63 10.09 29.30
CA SER A 12 2.57 11.21 29.12
C SER A 12 2.61 12.04 30.40
N VAL A 13 3.81 12.22 30.97
CA VAL A 13 4.03 13.06 32.15
C VAL A 13 4.74 14.33 31.70
N ILE A 14 4.09 15.48 31.88
CA ILE A 14 4.64 16.79 31.52
C ILE A 14 5.25 17.41 32.78
N LEU A 15 6.54 17.75 32.72
CA LEU A 15 7.31 18.27 33.85
C LEU A 15 8.11 19.51 33.43
N PRO A 16 8.34 20.48 34.33
CA PRO A 16 9.34 21.52 34.10
C PRO A 16 10.73 20.92 33.90
N ILE A 17 11.56 21.54 33.05
CA ILE A 17 12.88 21.02 32.70
C ILE A 17 13.77 20.77 33.93
N SER A 18 13.65 21.60 34.98
CA SER A 18 14.39 21.48 36.24
C SER A 18 14.06 20.20 37.04
N TRP A 19 12.90 19.61 36.81
CA TRP A 19 12.44 18.39 37.50
C TRP A 19 12.62 17.11 36.68
N SER A 20 12.90 17.23 35.38
CA SER A 20 13.02 16.08 34.46
C SER A 20 13.99 15.01 34.96
N ARG A 21 15.20 15.41 35.37
CA ARG A 21 16.25 14.49 35.84
C ARG A 21 15.90 13.81 37.16
N VAL A 22 15.22 14.51 38.07
CA VAL A 22 14.82 13.97 39.38
C VAL A 22 13.80 12.85 39.19
N PHE A 23 12.74 13.13 38.43
CA PHE A 23 11.71 12.14 38.13
C PHE A 23 12.24 10.97 37.30
N TRP A 24 13.09 11.27 36.31
CA TRP A 24 13.73 10.23 35.49
C TRP A 24 14.55 9.26 36.35
N ASN A 25 15.42 9.78 37.22
CA ASN A 25 16.24 8.96 38.11
C ASN A 25 15.37 8.12 39.06
N PHE A 26 14.29 8.70 39.58
CA PHE A 26 13.35 7.96 40.42
C PHE A 26 12.75 6.76 39.66
N LEU A 27 12.21 6.97 38.46
CA LEU A 27 11.61 5.90 37.65
C LEU A 27 12.62 4.79 37.33
N VAL A 28 13.81 5.16 36.86
CA VAL A 28 14.87 4.19 36.52
C VAL A 28 15.32 3.43 37.77
N SER A 29 15.48 4.10 38.91
CA SER A 29 15.87 3.44 40.17
C SER A 29 14.83 2.43 40.69
N LYS A 30 13.56 2.62 40.31
CA LYS A 30 12.45 1.69 40.59
C LYS A 30 12.32 0.59 39.55
N GLY A 31 13.24 0.49 38.59
CA GLY A 31 13.29 -0.55 37.58
C GLY A 31 12.44 -0.27 36.34
N ALA A 32 12.03 0.98 36.09
CA ALA A 32 11.31 1.31 34.87
C ALA A 32 12.24 1.12 33.64
N PRO A 33 11.83 0.33 32.62
CA PRO A 33 12.65 0.10 31.44
C PRO A 33 12.72 1.38 30.60
N VAL A 34 13.95 1.75 30.21
CA VAL A 34 14.22 2.91 29.36
C VAL A 34 14.15 2.50 27.90
N ILE A 35 13.35 3.21 27.11
CA ILE A 35 13.19 2.97 25.67
C ILE A 35 13.68 4.21 24.90
N GLY A 36 14.65 4.00 24.01
CA GLY A 36 15.22 5.04 23.13
C GLY A 36 14.39 5.33 21.88
N MET A 37 14.95 6.07 20.92
CA MET A 37 14.25 6.56 19.72
C MET A 37 13.83 5.49 18.70
N LYS A 38 14.30 4.24 18.83
CA LYS A 38 13.79 3.11 18.03
C LYS A 38 12.43 2.66 18.58
N LYS A 39 11.44 3.56 18.64
CA LYS A 39 10.04 3.28 19.02
C LYS A 39 9.16 2.95 17.83
N ARG A 40 9.70 3.03 16.62
CA ARG A 40 8.98 2.72 15.37
C ARG A 40 8.31 1.35 15.42
N TRP A 41 8.96 0.34 16.01
CA TRP A 41 8.37 -0.98 16.17
C TRP A 41 7.18 -1.01 17.13
N ILE A 42 7.16 -0.15 18.16
CA ILE A 42 6.02 -0.03 19.09
C ILE A 42 4.82 0.50 18.33
N ALA A 43 5.00 1.57 17.55
CA ALA A 43 3.97 2.14 16.68
C ALA A 43 3.45 1.10 15.68
N GLY A 44 4.35 0.30 15.09
CA GLY A 44 3.96 -0.81 14.21
C GLY A 44 3.17 -1.92 14.90
N GLU A 45 3.54 -2.31 16.12
CA GLU A 45 2.83 -3.34 16.88
C GLU A 45 1.40 -2.92 17.27
N ILE A 46 1.19 -1.61 17.52
CA ILE A 46 -0.13 -1.04 17.81
C ILE A 46 -0.86 -0.56 16.55
N GLY A 47 -0.26 -0.68 15.37
CA GLY A 47 -0.87 -0.28 14.10
C GLY A 47 -1.07 1.24 13.93
N LEU A 48 -0.35 2.08 14.68
CA LEU A 48 -0.37 3.53 14.54
C LEU A 48 0.71 4.00 13.54
N PRO A 49 0.47 5.08 12.78
CA PRO A 49 1.48 5.64 11.90
C PRO A 49 2.61 6.28 12.72
N TYR A 50 3.86 6.10 12.29
CA TYR A 50 5.05 6.67 12.93
C TYR A 50 5.65 7.82 12.10
N PHE A 51 5.61 9.04 12.63
CA PHE A 51 6.22 10.19 11.97
C PHE A 51 7.75 10.20 12.14
N PRO A 52 8.55 10.50 11.09
CA PRO A 52 8.13 10.83 9.73
C PRO A 52 8.04 9.62 8.77
N SER A 53 8.51 8.44 9.18
CA SER A 53 8.70 7.27 8.30
C SER A 53 7.44 6.75 7.59
N ASP A 54 6.25 6.93 8.18
CA ASP A 54 4.98 6.47 7.58
C ASP A 54 4.22 7.59 6.84
N PHE A 55 4.87 8.71 6.50
CA PHE A 55 4.21 9.88 5.90
C PHE A 55 4.86 10.22 4.55
N PRO A 56 4.59 9.44 3.48
CA PRO A 56 5.34 9.55 2.23
C PRO A 56 5.19 10.90 1.51
N ASP A 57 4.12 11.63 1.81
CA ASP A 57 3.76 12.95 1.30
C ASP A 57 4.41 14.13 2.03
N CYS A 58 5.22 13.90 3.07
CA CYS A 58 5.86 14.98 3.83
C CYS A 58 7.35 15.13 3.52
N HIS A 59 7.86 16.36 3.61
CA HIS A 59 9.29 16.64 3.40
C HIS A 59 10.19 15.90 4.39
N SER A 60 9.76 15.74 5.64
CA SER A 60 10.55 15.02 6.67
C SER A 60 10.77 13.55 6.32
N TYR A 61 9.81 12.91 5.64
CA TYR A 61 9.96 11.56 5.12
C TYR A 61 11.01 11.50 4.02
N LEU A 62 10.96 12.46 3.08
CA LEU A 62 11.95 12.54 1.99
C LEU A 62 13.37 12.71 2.54
N SER A 63 13.57 13.63 3.48
CA SER A 63 14.88 13.85 4.11
C SER A 63 15.37 12.63 4.90
N LEU A 64 14.48 11.95 5.64
CA LEU A 64 14.84 10.73 6.35
C LEU A 64 15.31 9.64 5.38
N ASN A 65 14.56 9.43 4.29
CA ASN A 65 14.89 8.39 3.32
C ASN A 65 16.16 8.68 2.54
N GLU A 66 16.48 9.95 2.28
CA GLU A 66 17.76 10.32 1.66
C GLU A 66 18.94 9.93 2.58
N ILE A 67 18.82 10.20 3.88
CA ILE A 67 19.81 9.78 4.88
C ILE A 67 19.91 8.25 4.94
N GLU A 68 18.77 7.55 4.95
CA GLU A 68 18.74 6.08 4.97
C GLU A 68 19.31 5.46 3.68
N ALA A 69 19.08 6.08 2.53
CA ALA A 69 19.64 5.66 1.26
C ALA A 69 21.17 5.81 1.23
N ILE A 70 21.71 6.93 1.72
CA ILE A 70 23.15 7.16 1.86
C ILE A 70 23.76 6.12 2.82
N ALA A 71 23.16 5.94 4.00
CA ALA A 71 23.65 4.96 4.97
C ALA A 71 23.60 3.53 4.42
N SER A 72 22.55 3.17 3.68
CA SER A 72 22.42 1.87 3.01
C SER A 72 23.51 1.67 1.95
N ARG A 73 23.81 2.72 1.16
CA ARG A 73 24.86 2.71 0.13
C ARG A 73 26.24 2.49 0.76
N GLU A 74 26.60 3.28 1.78
CA GLU A 74 27.87 3.13 2.49
C GLU A 74 28.03 1.73 3.07
N ASN A 75 26.96 1.20 3.68
CA ASN A 75 26.96 -0.15 4.25
C ASN A 75 27.10 -1.24 3.19
N ALA A 76 26.55 -1.04 1.99
CA ALA A 76 26.75 -1.96 0.88
C ALA A 76 28.19 -1.89 0.33
N GLU A 77 28.78 -0.69 0.25
CA GLU A 77 30.14 -0.46 -0.24
C GLU A 77 31.21 -1.05 0.69
N ARG A 78 30.96 -1.06 2.01
CA ARG A 78 31.81 -1.75 3.00
C ARG A 78 31.88 -3.26 2.81
N ARG A 79 30.92 -3.87 2.10
CA ARG A 79 30.92 -5.33 1.83
C ARG A 79 31.77 -5.64 0.60
N PRO A 80 32.52 -6.76 0.60
CA PRO A 80 33.26 -7.19 -0.57
C PRO A 80 32.32 -7.52 -1.74
N PRO A 81 32.76 -7.38 -3.00
CA PRO A 81 31.89 -7.54 -4.17
C PRO A 81 31.10 -8.85 -4.21
N ALA A 82 31.70 -9.97 -3.78
CA ALA A 82 31.08 -11.30 -3.81
C ALA A 82 29.86 -11.47 -2.89
N VAL A 83 29.73 -10.65 -1.83
CA VAL A 83 28.60 -10.70 -0.88
C VAL A 83 27.79 -9.40 -0.86
N ARG A 84 28.13 -8.47 -1.75
CA ARG A 84 27.44 -7.19 -1.86
C ARG A 84 26.08 -7.44 -2.52
N PRO A 85 24.96 -7.13 -1.85
CA PRO A 85 23.66 -7.25 -2.49
C PRO A 85 23.55 -6.26 -3.64
N PHE A 86 22.77 -6.63 -4.66
CA PHE A 86 22.43 -5.69 -5.73
C PHE A 86 21.63 -4.49 -5.16
N ARG A 87 21.69 -3.37 -5.89
CA ARG A 87 21.05 -2.12 -5.48
C ARG A 87 19.53 -2.24 -5.62
N ILE A 88 18.83 -1.65 -4.67
CA ILE A 88 17.37 -1.53 -4.67
C ILE A 88 16.99 -0.05 -4.50
N PRO A 89 15.83 0.38 -4.98
CA PRO A 89 15.36 1.73 -4.77
C PRO A 89 15.12 2.03 -3.29
N ILE A 90 15.78 3.07 -2.79
CA ILE A 90 15.54 3.68 -1.48
C ILE A 90 15.59 5.21 -1.70
N PRO A 91 14.49 5.95 -1.51
CA PRO A 91 13.14 5.49 -1.14
C PRO A 91 12.47 4.61 -2.21
N SER A 92 11.32 4.02 -1.85
CA SER A 92 10.45 3.33 -2.81
C SER A 92 10.08 4.21 -4.02
N PRO A 93 10.06 3.65 -5.25
CA PRO A 93 9.79 4.41 -6.46
C PRO A 93 8.28 4.58 -6.68
N TRP A 94 7.67 5.53 -5.98
CA TRP A 94 6.22 5.77 -6.02
C TRP A 94 5.67 6.06 -7.42
N ASN A 95 6.49 6.67 -8.28
CA ASN A 95 6.17 6.91 -9.69
C ASN A 95 5.82 5.63 -10.47
N ALA A 96 6.33 4.47 -10.05
CA ALA A 96 6.04 3.19 -10.68
C ALA A 96 4.53 2.84 -10.67
N VAL A 97 3.77 3.38 -9.72
CA VAL A 97 2.32 3.11 -9.60
C VAL A 97 1.53 3.75 -10.75
N HIS A 98 2.04 4.82 -11.38
CA HIS A 98 1.40 5.40 -12.56
C HIS A 98 1.25 4.38 -13.69
N ALA A 99 2.25 3.54 -13.93
CA ALA A 99 2.19 2.54 -14.99
C ALA A 99 1.01 1.55 -14.79
N ALA A 100 0.73 1.18 -13.55
CA ALA A 100 -0.43 0.35 -13.21
C ALA A 100 -1.76 1.08 -13.45
N PHE A 101 -1.82 2.35 -13.05
CA PHE A 101 -2.98 3.21 -13.20
C PHE A 101 -3.30 3.54 -14.67
N ASP A 102 -2.28 3.82 -15.48
CA ASP A 102 -2.40 4.06 -16.91
C ASP A 102 -2.93 2.81 -17.62
N LYS A 103 -2.46 1.61 -17.26
CA LYS A 103 -3.01 0.35 -17.79
C LYS A 103 -4.46 0.14 -17.42
N LEU A 104 -4.88 0.48 -16.21
CA LEU A 104 -6.29 0.43 -15.82
C LEU A 104 -7.12 1.37 -16.71
N THR A 105 -6.69 2.62 -16.83
CA THR A 105 -7.36 3.65 -17.63
C THR A 105 -7.51 3.22 -19.09
N MET A 106 -6.45 2.66 -19.68
CA MET A 106 -6.48 2.14 -21.06
C MET A 106 -7.46 0.97 -21.23
N ARG A 107 -7.57 0.05 -20.25
CA ARG A 107 -8.54 -1.05 -20.30
C ARG A 107 -9.97 -0.54 -20.25
N VAL A 108 -10.25 0.42 -19.37
CA VAL A 108 -11.59 1.01 -19.21
C VAL A 108 -12.00 1.75 -20.49
N ASN A 109 -11.10 2.56 -21.06
CA ASN A 109 -11.35 3.25 -22.33
C ASN A 109 -11.61 2.27 -23.48
N LYS A 110 -10.85 1.18 -23.58
CA LYS A 110 -11.06 0.15 -24.60
C LYS A 110 -12.42 -0.55 -24.45
N ALA A 111 -12.84 -0.84 -23.23
CA ALA A 111 -14.16 -1.44 -22.98
C ALA A 111 -15.31 -0.50 -23.38
N ALA A 112 -15.18 0.80 -23.10
CA ALA A 112 -16.15 1.81 -23.50
C ALA A 112 -16.28 1.92 -25.04
N GLN A 113 -15.16 1.89 -25.76
CA GLN A 113 -15.10 1.92 -27.24
C GLN A 113 -15.70 0.67 -27.90
N VAL A 114 -15.69 -0.48 -27.22
CA VAL A 114 -16.36 -1.70 -27.73
C VAL A 114 -17.87 -1.66 -27.48
N SER A 115 -18.31 -0.90 -26.46
CA SER A 115 -19.73 -0.76 -26.09
C SER A 115 -20.47 0.33 -26.88
N SER A 116 -19.77 1.37 -27.33
CA SER A 116 -20.31 2.42 -28.19
C SER A 116 -19.70 2.27 -29.58
N GLY A 117 -20.48 1.86 -30.58
CA GLY A 117 -20.04 1.73 -31.97
C GLY A 117 -19.79 3.07 -32.68
N GLU A 118 -19.18 4.04 -31.99
CA GLU A 118 -18.90 5.37 -32.51
C GLU A 118 -17.39 5.56 -32.73
N ASN A 119 -17.01 5.60 -34.01
CA ASN A 119 -15.75 6.22 -34.43
C ASN A 119 -15.91 7.74 -34.29
N ILE A 120 -14.98 8.44 -33.59
CA ILE A 120 -14.39 9.72 -34.04
C ILE A 120 -13.39 10.32 -33.01
N VAL A 121 -12.23 10.67 -33.57
CA VAL A 121 -11.24 11.74 -33.25
C VAL A 121 -10.62 11.76 -31.85
N GLY A 122 -9.31 11.43 -31.84
CA GLY A 122 -8.42 11.53 -30.70
C GLY A 122 -8.41 12.95 -30.10
N THR A 123 -8.74 13.01 -28.81
CA THR A 123 -8.52 14.19 -27.99
C THR A 123 -7.03 14.28 -27.72
N SER A 124 -6.38 15.30 -28.29
CA SER A 124 -4.98 15.63 -28.04
C SER A 124 -4.76 15.86 -26.54
N SER A 125 -3.83 15.11 -25.95
CA SER A 125 -3.32 15.37 -24.61
C SER A 125 -2.75 16.78 -24.57
N CYS A 126 -3.37 17.67 -23.81
CA CYS A 126 -2.79 18.96 -23.47
C CYS A 126 -1.63 18.72 -22.50
N GLU A 127 -0.40 18.77 -23.03
CA GLU A 127 0.80 18.95 -22.20
C GLU A 127 0.71 20.33 -21.56
N SER A 128 0.23 20.40 -20.32
CA SER A 128 0.39 21.60 -19.51
C SER A 128 1.80 21.61 -18.93
N ASP A 129 2.66 22.36 -19.60
CA ASP A 129 3.98 22.76 -19.12
C ASP A 129 3.85 23.52 -17.79
N VAL A 130 4.05 22.83 -16.67
CA VAL A 130 4.38 23.46 -15.39
C VAL A 130 5.69 22.87 -14.92
N THR A 131 6.76 23.54 -15.36
CA THR A 131 8.12 23.46 -14.85
C THR A 131 8.17 23.87 -13.38
N SER A 132 7.68 23.00 -12.50
CA SER A 132 8.07 23.04 -11.08
C SER A 132 9.33 22.20 -10.93
N PHE A 133 10.36 22.76 -10.31
CA PHE A 133 11.55 22.06 -9.84
C PHE A 133 11.13 20.90 -8.90
N ARG A 134 10.79 19.74 -9.47
CA ARG A 134 10.40 18.55 -8.72
C ARG A 134 11.66 17.84 -8.26
N SER A 135 11.85 17.89 -6.94
CA SER A 135 12.86 17.13 -6.22
C SER A 135 12.89 15.66 -6.65
N HIS A 136 14.11 15.16 -6.80
CA HIS A 136 14.50 13.80 -7.16
C HIS A 136 13.69 12.75 -6.37
N ASN A 137 13.04 11.79 -7.05
CA ASN A 137 12.31 10.66 -6.45
C ASN A 137 11.24 11.03 -5.39
N SER A 138 10.58 12.18 -5.54
CA SER A 138 9.52 12.62 -4.62
C SER A 138 8.21 11.85 -4.83
N PHE A 139 7.50 11.59 -3.73
CA PHE A 139 6.12 11.13 -3.75
C PHE A 139 5.24 12.21 -4.39
N ASP A 140 4.61 11.90 -5.52
CA ASP A 140 3.74 12.81 -6.28
C ASP A 140 2.27 12.36 -6.19
N GLY A 141 1.83 12.04 -4.98
CA GLY A 141 0.45 11.64 -4.69
C GLY A 141 -0.17 12.46 -3.57
N ILE A 142 -1.45 12.22 -3.29
CA ILE A 142 -2.13 12.67 -2.08
C ILE A 142 -2.41 11.45 -1.20
N VAL A 143 -2.19 11.55 0.11
CA VAL A 143 -2.61 10.51 1.05
C VAL A 143 -3.95 10.87 1.67
N ALA A 144 -5.00 10.11 1.35
CA ALA A 144 -6.31 10.23 1.96
C ALA A 144 -6.32 9.54 3.33
N ARG A 145 -6.12 10.33 4.39
CA ARG A 145 -6.03 9.84 5.78
C ARG A 145 -7.37 9.65 6.44
N THR A 146 -8.29 10.61 6.28
CA THR A 146 -9.60 10.58 6.94
C THR A 146 -10.70 10.16 5.98
N SER A 147 -11.83 9.74 6.53
CA SER A 147 -13.02 9.41 5.74
C SER A 147 -13.53 10.60 4.93
N SER A 148 -13.44 11.83 5.46
CA SER A 148 -13.84 13.05 4.74
C SER A 148 -12.97 13.26 3.50
N VAL A 149 -11.64 13.25 3.65
CA VAL A 149 -10.71 13.47 2.53
C VAL A 149 -10.86 12.38 1.48
N LEU A 150 -11.04 11.11 1.88
CA LEU A 150 -11.30 10.03 0.93
C LEU A 150 -12.65 10.23 0.21
N THR A 151 -13.67 10.75 0.90
CA THR A 151 -14.99 10.99 0.31
C THR A 151 -14.94 12.12 -0.70
N ASP A 152 -14.31 13.24 -0.33
CA ASP A 152 -14.13 14.39 -1.21
C ASP A 152 -13.42 13.98 -2.50
N PHE A 153 -12.33 13.20 -2.37
CA PHE A 153 -11.64 12.63 -3.52
C PHE A 153 -12.56 11.78 -4.41
N LEU A 154 -13.34 10.87 -3.81
CA LEU A 154 -14.22 9.98 -4.57
C LEU A 154 -15.33 10.76 -5.28
N ASN A 155 -15.86 11.81 -4.66
CA ASN A 155 -16.83 12.70 -5.29
C ASN A 155 -16.19 13.44 -6.48
N ASP A 156 -14.97 13.95 -6.31
CA ASP A 156 -14.23 14.68 -7.35
C ASP A 156 -13.99 13.83 -8.61
N ILE A 157 -13.75 12.53 -8.46
CA ILE A 157 -13.54 11.61 -9.58
C ILE A 157 -14.82 10.91 -10.06
N GLY A 158 -15.99 11.19 -9.47
CA GLY A 158 -17.24 10.46 -9.76
C GLY A 158 -17.21 8.98 -9.32
N GLY A 159 -16.32 8.64 -8.39
CA GLY A 159 -16.04 7.31 -7.87
C GLY A 159 -16.85 6.92 -6.63
N GLU A 160 -18.00 7.55 -6.37
CA GLU A 160 -18.84 7.26 -5.17
C GLU A 160 -19.27 5.79 -5.05
N HIS A 161 -19.36 5.10 -6.17
CA HIS A 161 -19.69 3.68 -6.28
C HIS A 161 -18.52 2.74 -5.92
N LEU A 162 -17.29 3.28 -5.83
CA LEU A 162 -16.11 2.50 -5.50
C LEU A 162 -16.22 1.98 -4.07
N LEU A 163 -16.05 0.67 -3.93
CA LEU A 163 -16.34 -0.05 -2.70
C LEU A 163 -15.23 0.08 -1.66
N LEU A 164 -14.67 1.27 -1.43
CA LEU A 164 -13.51 1.49 -0.55
C LEU A 164 -13.87 1.61 0.94
N PHE A 165 -15.00 2.24 1.26
CA PHE A 165 -15.43 2.49 2.64
C PHE A 165 -16.10 1.29 3.29
N PRO A 166 -15.80 0.96 4.56
CA PRO A 166 -16.60 0.03 5.37
C PRO A 166 -18.08 0.43 5.54
N GLN A 167 -18.35 1.74 5.57
CA GLN A 167 -19.67 2.34 5.73
C GLN A 167 -19.97 3.15 4.46
N LEU A 168 -20.96 2.73 3.67
CA LEU A 168 -21.42 3.55 2.55
C LEU A 168 -22.22 4.74 3.10
N GLN A 169 -22.18 5.87 2.39
CA GLN A 169 -22.85 7.13 2.79
C GLN A 169 -24.34 6.96 3.14
N ASN A 170 -24.97 5.91 2.62
CA ASN A 170 -26.30 5.52 3.05
C ASN A 170 -26.20 4.75 4.37
N LYS A 171 -26.51 5.41 5.50
CA LYS A 171 -26.46 4.92 6.90
C LYS A 171 -27.08 3.53 7.18
N HIS A 172 -27.64 2.86 6.17
CA HIS A 172 -28.24 1.52 6.24
C HIS A 172 -27.43 0.40 5.56
N SER A 173 -26.42 0.67 4.72
CA SER A 173 -25.64 -0.37 4.01
C SER A 173 -24.15 -0.38 4.40
N SER A 174 -23.72 -1.40 5.14
CA SER A 174 -22.30 -1.70 5.38
C SER A 174 -21.70 -2.49 4.20
N LEU A 175 -20.38 -2.44 3.97
CA LEU A 175 -19.71 -3.33 2.99
C LEU A 175 -20.09 -4.79 3.17
N VAL A 176 -20.27 -5.24 4.40
CA VAL A 176 -20.64 -6.63 4.71
C VAL A 176 -21.99 -7.01 4.10
N LYS A 177 -22.92 -6.06 4.01
CA LYS A 177 -24.23 -6.28 3.37
C LYS A 177 -24.07 -6.38 1.86
N VAL A 178 -23.34 -5.42 1.25
CA VAL A 178 -23.05 -5.44 -0.20
C VAL A 178 -22.30 -6.70 -0.61
N MET A 179 -21.31 -7.10 0.18
CA MET A 179 -20.53 -8.32 -0.04
C MET A 179 -21.41 -9.58 -0.05
N LYS A 180 -22.41 -9.65 0.83
CA LYS A 180 -23.33 -10.80 0.96
C LYS A 180 -24.49 -10.79 -0.02
N ASP A 181 -24.81 -9.64 -0.62
CA ASP A 181 -25.92 -9.49 -1.55
C ASP A 181 -25.44 -9.57 -3.00
N LYS A 182 -25.86 -10.61 -3.72
CA LYS A 182 -25.50 -10.80 -5.13
C LYS A 182 -26.17 -9.75 -6.03
N SER A 183 -27.37 -9.30 -5.69
CA SER A 183 -28.18 -8.39 -6.50
C SER A 183 -27.70 -6.95 -6.47
N MET A 184 -27.00 -6.53 -5.42
CA MET A 184 -26.46 -5.16 -5.31
C MET A 184 -25.25 -4.93 -6.21
N MET A 185 -24.50 -5.97 -6.58
CA MET A 185 -23.38 -5.86 -7.52
C MET A 185 -23.86 -5.76 -8.97
N GLU A 186 -24.93 -6.49 -9.31
CA GLU A 186 -25.50 -6.50 -10.67
C GLU A 186 -26.22 -5.19 -10.98
N LYS A 187 -26.83 -4.53 -9.97
CA LYS A 187 -27.53 -3.24 -10.14
C LYS A 187 -26.62 -2.03 -10.44
N GLY A 188 -25.32 -2.14 -10.17
CA GLY A 188 -24.34 -1.10 -10.53
C GLY A 188 -23.99 -1.05 -12.02
N GLN A 189 -24.43 -2.02 -12.83
CA GLN A 189 -24.07 -2.14 -14.24
C GLN A 189 -24.91 -1.28 -15.20
N ASN A 190 -26.01 -0.67 -14.74
CA ASN A 190 -26.93 0.06 -15.63
C ASN A 190 -26.54 1.52 -15.89
N GLY A 191 -25.46 2.00 -15.29
CA GLY A 191 -24.88 3.30 -15.59
C GLY A 191 -23.37 3.16 -15.61
N THR A 192 -22.76 3.27 -16.78
CA THR A 192 -21.31 3.45 -16.91
C THR A 192 -20.98 4.81 -16.28
N THR A 193 -20.81 4.87 -14.96
CA THR A 193 -20.31 6.07 -14.30
C THR A 193 -18.86 6.22 -14.71
N GLN A 194 -18.64 7.08 -15.70
CA GLN A 194 -17.33 7.38 -16.23
C GLN A 194 -16.50 8.04 -15.12
N ILE A 195 -15.61 7.26 -14.51
CA ILE A 195 -14.66 7.78 -13.52
C ILE A 195 -13.75 8.77 -14.24
N SER A 196 -13.66 9.98 -13.71
CA SER A 196 -12.70 10.98 -14.18
C SER A 196 -11.33 10.62 -13.62
N TYR A 197 -10.49 10.00 -14.44
CA TYR A 197 -9.13 9.65 -14.04
C TYR A 197 -8.26 10.91 -14.04
N SER A 198 -8.02 11.47 -12.85
CA SER A 198 -7.04 12.54 -12.67
C SER A 198 -5.62 11.96 -12.80
N TYR A 199 -4.68 12.74 -13.34
CA TYR A 199 -3.27 12.34 -13.38
C TYR A 199 -2.64 12.24 -11.98
N LYS A 200 -3.29 12.79 -10.95
CA LYS A 200 -2.80 12.75 -9.57
C LYS A 200 -3.26 11.46 -8.89
N LEU A 201 -2.31 10.70 -8.37
CA LEU A 201 -2.60 9.45 -7.66
C LEU A 201 -3.02 9.74 -6.21
N TYR A 202 -4.01 8.99 -5.74
CA TYR A 202 -4.49 9.08 -4.36
C TYR A 202 -4.21 7.77 -3.65
N PHE A 203 -3.50 7.87 -2.53
CA PHE A 203 -3.08 6.74 -1.73
C PHE A 203 -3.88 6.66 -0.44
N VAL A 204 -4.17 5.44 -0.01
CA VAL A 204 -4.77 5.15 1.30
C VAL A 204 -3.82 4.29 2.12
N ARG A 205 -3.83 4.51 3.43
CA ARG A 205 -3.08 3.67 4.37
C ARG A 205 -3.75 2.30 4.45
N VAL A 206 -2.95 1.25 4.35
CA VAL A 206 -3.40 -0.13 4.51
C VAL A 206 -2.56 -0.89 5.51
N HIS A 207 -3.22 -1.76 6.27
CA HIS A 207 -2.58 -2.80 7.07
C HIS A 207 -2.55 -4.10 6.27
N LEU A 208 -1.36 -4.67 6.13
CA LEU A 208 -1.12 -5.92 5.43
C LEU A 208 -0.89 -7.04 6.42
N HIS A 209 -1.61 -8.14 6.22
CA HIS A 209 -1.40 -9.40 6.91
C HIS A 209 -1.02 -10.46 5.88
N ALA A 210 0.01 -11.25 6.17
CA ALA A 210 0.32 -12.40 5.32
C ALA A 210 -0.86 -13.39 5.36
N TYR A 211 -1.29 -13.87 4.19
CA TYR A 211 -2.38 -14.83 4.11
C TYR A 211 -1.98 -16.21 4.68
N LYS A 212 -0.71 -16.58 4.50
CA LYS A 212 -0.05 -17.74 5.11
C LYS A 212 1.26 -17.26 5.75
N GLU A 213 2.38 -17.84 5.33
CA GLU A 213 3.72 -17.50 5.78
C GLU A 213 4.37 -16.43 4.90
N GLY A 214 5.23 -15.62 5.51
CA GLY A 214 6.01 -14.60 4.85
C GLY A 214 6.40 -13.49 5.82
N VAL A 215 7.43 -12.74 5.47
CA VAL A 215 7.84 -11.53 6.18
C VAL A 215 7.90 -10.42 5.17
N PHE A 216 7.18 -9.33 5.42
CA PHE A 216 7.21 -8.15 4.57
C PHE A 216 8.28 -7.19 5.07
N GLU A 217 9.19 -6.83 4.18
CA GLU A 217 10.25 -5.86 4.46
C GLU A 217 9.79 -4.44 4.17
N GLU A 218 10.45 -3.48 4.82
CA GLU A 218 10.32 -2.08 4.46
C GLU A 218 10.79 -1.84 3.03
N GLY A 219 10.02 -1.05 2.28
CA GLY A 219 10.24 -0.79 0.86
C GLY A 219 9.75 -1.90 -0.08
N ALA A 220 9.16 -2.99 0.45
CA ALA A 220 8.57 -4.04 -0.39
C ALA A 220 7.47 -3.48 -1.31
N VAL A 221 7.39 -4.04 -2.52
CA VAL A 221 6.40 -3.64 -3.51
C VAL A 221 5.11 -4.44 -3.32
N ILE A 222 3.99 -3.75 -3.44
CA ILE A 222 2.66 -4.35 -3.42
C ILE A 222 2.17 -4.38 -4.85
N CYS A 223 1.70 -5.52 -5.30
CA CYS A 223 1.30 -5.73 -6.68
C CYS A 223 -0.14 -6.24 -6.78
N ALA A 224 -0.78 -5.91 -7.90
CA ALA A 224 -2.09 -6.43 -8.24
C ALA A 224 -2.02 -7.94 -8.56
N PRO A 225 -2.73 -8.81 -7.84
CA PRO A 225 -2.85 -10.23 -8.20
C PRO A 225 -3.78 -10.40 -9.40
N SER A 226 -3.50 -11.42 -10.21
CA SER A 226 -4.52 -12.03 -11.05
C SER A 226 -5.42 -12.96 -10.23
N LEU A 227 -6.61 -13.27 -10.74
CA LEU A 227 -7.53 -14.23 -10.11
C LEU A 227 -6.94 -15.64 -10.02
N ALA A 228 -6.08 -16.00 -10.99
CA ALA A 228 -5.32 -17.25 -10.96
C ALA A 228 -4.34 -17.28 -9.78
N ASP A 229 -3.64 -16.17 -9.53
CA ASP A 229 -2.74 -16.05 -8.36
C ASP A 229 -3.52 -16.29 -7.06
N ILE A 230 -4.66 -15.63 -6.87
CA ILE A 230 -5.47 -15.81 -5.65
C ILE A 230 -5.93 -17.26 -5.53
N SER A 231 -6.38 -17.87 -6.64
CA SER A 231 -6.85 -19.25 -6.65
C SER A 231 -5.72 -20.23 -6.24
N MET A 232 -4.52 -20.08 -6.79
CA MET A 232 -3.38 -20.93 -6.43
C MET A 232 -3.10 -20.93 -4.91
N TRP A 233 -3.14 -19.76 -4.28
CA TRP A 233 -2.88 -19.60 -2.86
C TRP A 233 -4.04 -20.01 -1.93
N THR A 234 -5.27 -19.93 -2.41
CA THR A 234 -6.47 -20.21 -1.60
C THR A 234 -6.95 -21.65 -1.70
N PHE A 235 -6.64 -22.36 -2.79
CA PHE A 235 -7.01 -23.77 -2.99
C PHE A 235 -5.90 -24.76 -2.58
N SER A 236 -4.62 -24.39 -2.64
CA SER A 236 -3.56 -25.27 -2.16
C SER A 236 -3.54 -25.26 -0.64
N ILE A 237 -4.06 -26.31 0.01
CA ILE A 237 -4.15 -26.40 1.47
C ILE A 237 -2.80 -26.76 2.09
N ASP A 238 -1.97 -27.58 1.42
CA ASP A 238 -0.78 -28.20 2.03
C ASP A 238 0.56 -27.99 1.28
N SER A 239 0.60 -27.31 0.14
CA SER A 239 1.88 -27.01 -0.52
C SER A 239 2.02 -25.54 -0.94
N ILE A 240 3.21 -24.97 -0.67
CA ILE A 240 3.69 -23.71 -1.26
C ILE A 240 4.30 -24.00 -2.65
N GLU A 241 4.36 -25.28 -3.07
CA GLU A 241 4.75 -25.67 -4.42
C GLU A 241 3.79 -25.04 -5.44
N GLY A 242 4.29 -24.10 -6.23
CA GLY A 242 3.50 -23.31 -7.18
C GLY A 242 3.21 -21.87 -6.76
N ALA A 243 3.80 -21.37 -5.66
CA ALA A 243 3.82 -19.95 -5.37
C ALA A 243 4.41 -19.16 -6.56
N LEU A 244 3.77 -18.05 -6.93
CA LEU A 244 4.25 -17.19 -8.00
C LEU A 244 5.67 -16.68 -7.65
N GLU A 245 6.64 -17.05 -8.48
CA GLU A 245 8.04 -16.63 -8.33
C GLU A 245 8.54 -15.99 -9.62
N MET A 246 9.29 -14.89 -9.47
CA MET A 246 10.02 -14.26 -10.56
C MET A 246 11.39 -14.91 -10.73
N PRO A 247 11.89 -15.08 -11.98
CA PRO A 247 13.25 -15.59 -12.19
C PRO A 247 14.30 -14.77 -11.43
N ASN A 248 15.29 -15.43 -10.83
CA ASN A 248 16.34 -14.75 -10.05
C ASN A 248 17.10 -13.69 -10.86
N SER A 249 17.25 -13.90 -12.17
CA SER A 249 17.84 -12.93 -13.09
C SER A 249 17.01 -11.65 -13.26
N ALA A 250 15.69 -11.74 -13.09
CA ALA A 250 14.74 -10.63 -13.27
C ALA A 250 14.50 -9.81 -11.97
N VAL A 251 14.90 -10.34 -10.81
CA VAL A 251 14.69 -9.65 -9.51
C VAL A 251 15.34 -8.27 -9.48
N GLY A 252 16.58 -8.18 -9.95
CA GLY A 252 17.34 -6.93 -9.99
C GLY A 252 16.91 -5.98 -11.11
N SER A 253 16.16 -6.44 -12.11
CA SER A 253 15.73 -5.63 -13.25
C SER A 253 14.31 -5.08 -13.10
N TYR A 254 13.52 -5.59 -12.14
CA TYR A 254 12.15 -5.13 -11.88
C TYR A 254 12.08 -3.60 -11.68
N PHE A 255 13.07 -3.03 -10.99
CA PHE A 255 13.33 -1.59 -10.96
C PHE A 255 14.75 -1.33 -11.43
N LYS A 256 14.93 -0.36 -12.33
CA LYS A 256 16.25 0.00 -12.85
C LYS A 256 16.61 1.44 -12.48
N GLU A 257 17.82 1.62 -11.98
CA GLU A 257 18.41 2.94 -11.75
C GLU A 257 18.83 3.53 -13.10
N GLN A 258 18.24 4.66 -13.46
CA GLN A 258 18.59 5.46 -14.63
C GLN A 258 19.88 6.25 -14.36
N PRO A 259 20.60 6.72 -15.41
CA PRO A 259 21.79 7.56 -15.24
C PRO A 259 21.55 8.82 -14.42
N SER A 260 20.30 9.30 -14.37
CA SER A 260 19.85 10.44 -13.54
C SER A 260 19.75 10.11 -12.04
N GLY A 261 19.97 8.86 -11.62
CA GLY A 261 19.73 8.36 -10.27
C GLY A 261 18.26 8.08 -9.96
N LYS A 262 17.37 8.22 -10.95
CA LYS A 262 15.94 7.90 -10.82
C LYS A 262 15.71 6.41 -10.96
N TRP A 263 14.78 5.88 -10.18
CA TRP A 263 14.35 4.49 -10.32
C TRP A 263 13.06 4.43 -11.12
N GLU A 264 13.05 3.56 -12.11
CA GLU A 264 11.89 3.35 -12.97
C GLU A 264 11.51 1.87 -13.00
N HIS A 265 10.21 1.64 -13.08
CA HIS A 265 9.65 0.31 -13.32
C HIS A 265 9.98 -0.11 -14.75
N GLN A 266 10.51 -1.32 -14.90
CA GLN A 266 10.79 -1.83 -16.23
C GLN A 266 9.54 -2.54 -16.76
N GLU A 267 8.95 -1.97 -17.81
CA GLU A 267 8.02 -2.70 -18.66
C GLU A 267 8.80 -3.65 -19.56
N SER A 268 8.34 -4.89 -19.63
CA SER A 268 8.84 -5.87 -20.58
C SER A 268 7.67 -6.33 -21.42
N ASP A 269 7.85 -6.23 -22.74
CA ASP A 269 6.87 -6.70 -23.73
C ASP A 269 7.05 -8.19 -24.06
N ASP A 270 8.04 -8.84 -23.45
CA ASP A 270 8.27 -10.27 -23.63
C ASP A 270 7.11 -11.07 -23.01
N PRO A 271 6.40 -11.93 -23.77
CA PRO A 271 5.27 -12.70 -23.24
C PRO A 271 5.60 -13.53 -22.00
N ALA A 272 6.83 -14.05 -21.91
CA ALA A 272 7.28 -14.81 -20.74
C ALA A 272 7.42 -13.92 -19.49
N SER A 273 7.73 -12.63 -19.67
CA SER A 273 7.82 -11.66 -18.57
C SER A 273 6.46 -11.29 -17.98
N ILE A 274 5.43 -11.23 -18.83
CA ILE A 274 4.06 -10.88 -18.42
C ILE A 274 3.52 -11.91 -17.43
N GLU A 275 3.95 -13.16 -17.52
CA GLU A 275 3.46 -14.26 -16.69
C GLU A 275 3.89 -14.13 -15.22
N TYR A 276 5.10 -13.62 -14.94
CA TYR A 276 5.62 -13.43 -13.57
C TYR A 276 5.63 -11.97 -13.10
N HIS A 277 5.47 -11.01 -14.02
CA HIS A 277 5.43 -9.60 -13.66
C HIS A 277 4.05 -9.20 -13.16
N ARG A 278 4.00 -8.46 -12.06
CA ARG A 278 2.76 -7.92 -11.50
C ARG A 278 2.91 -6.43 -11.31
N TRP A 279 1.83 -5.70 -11.61
CA TRP A 279 1.84 -4.24 -11.62
C TRP A 279 1.89 -3.68 -10.20
N PRO A 280 2.77 -2.71 -9.92
CA PRO A 280 2.88 -2.10 -8.60
C PRO A 280 1.65 -1.23 -8.32
N VAL A 281 0.99 -1.47 -7.18
CA VAL A 281 -0.17 -0.70 -6.70
C VAL A 281 0.17 0.15 -5.48
N GLY A 282 1.32 -0.09 -4.86
CA GLY A 282 1.72 0.55 -3.62
C GLY A 282 3.03 0.00 -3.06
N PHE A 283 3.44 0.55 -1.91
CA PHE A 283 4.68 0.15 -1.24
C PHE A 283 4.49 0.05 0.28
N VAL A 284 5.26 -0.85 0.88
CA VAL A 284 5.35 -1.02 2.33
C VAL A 284 6.25 0.06 2.91
N THR A 285 5.69 0.93 3.75
CA THR A 285 6.48 1.91 4.50
C THR A 285 7.04 1.28 5.76
N MET A 286 6.32 0.37 6.43
CA MET A 286 6.82 -0.33 7.62
C MET A 286 6.59 -1.83 7.50
N GLY A 287 7.69 -2.59 7.47
CA GLY A 287 7.66 -4.05 7.44
C GLY A 287 7.26 -4.69 8.77
N PHE A 288 7.26 -6.02 8.80
CA PHE A 288 6.96 -6.78 10.02
C PHE A 288 8.03 -6.54 11.09
N VAL A 289 7.56 -6.29 12.31
CA VAL A 289 8.42 -6.18 13.49
C VAL A 289 8.86 -7.59 13.91
N ARG A 290 10.15 -7.86 13.80
CA ARG A 290 10.72 -9.15 14.22
C ARG A 290 10.47 -9.38 15.72
N GLY A 291 9.88 -10.53 16.06
CA GLY A 291 9.54 -10.90 17.43
C GLY A 291 8.17 -10.39 17.91
N SER A 292 7.47 -9.59 17.10
CA SER A 292 6.07 -9.23 17.37
C SER A 292 5.17 -10.47 17.24
N LYS A 293 4.18 -10.57 18.14
CA LYS A 293 3.09 -11.56 18.01
C LYS A 293 2.06 -11.13 16.97
N LYS A 294 2.05 -9.86 16.58
CA LYS A 294 1.20 -9.28 15.55
C LYS A 294 2.04 -8.99 14.31
N LEU A 295 1.95 -9.88 13.32
CA LEU A 295 2.63 -9.74 12.04
C LEU A 295 1.80 -8.87 11.09
N THR A 296 1.82 -7.57 11.35
CA THR A 296 1.15 -6.56 10.53
C THR A 296 2.19 -5.62 9.94
N ALA A 297 2.10 -5.35 8.64
CA ALA A 297 2.90 -4.33 7.96
C ALA A 297 2.01 -3.14 7.62
N VAL A 298 2.60 -1.95 7.55
CA VAL A 298 1.92 -0.73 7.12
C VAL A 298 2.40 -0.38 5.73
N ALA A 299 1.44 -0.03 4.88
CA ALA A 299 1.69 0.32 3.51
C ALA A 299 0.74 1.41 3.02
N TYR A 300 1.07 1.93 1.83
CA TYR A 300 0.20 2.82 1.09
C TYR A 300 -0.01 2.29 -0.31
N CYS A 301 -1.27 2.22 -0.71
CA CYS A 301 -1.69 1.76 -2.02
C CYS A 301 -2.62 2.78 -2.67
N GLU A 302 -2.60 2.82 -3.99
CA GLU A 302 -3.49 3.69 -4.76
C GLU A 302 -4.95 3.22 -4.61
N ALA A 303 -5.83 4.17 -4.33
CA ALA A 303 -7.19 3.93 -3.89
C ALA A 303 -8.07 3.32 -4.99
N VAL A 304 -7.97 3.84 -6.22
CA VAL A 304 -8.80 3.37 -7.34
C VAL A 304 -8.41 1.95 -7.76
N LEU A 305 -7.11 1.65 -7.83
CA LEU A 305 -6.57 0.31 -8.10
C LEU A 305 -7.05 -0.68 -7.03
N LEU A 306 -7.02 -0.32 -5.74
CA LEU A 306 -7.58 -1.15 -4.68
C LEU A 306 -9.09 -1.40 -4.85
N ALA A 307 -9.85 -0.37 -5.22
CA ALA A 307 -11.28 -0.48 -5.42
C ALA A 307 -11.63 -1.44 -6.56
N CYS A 308 -10.96 -1.26 -7.71
CA CYS A 308 -11.14 -2.12 -8.89
C CYS A 308 -10.78 -3.57 -8.57
N MET A 309 -9.67 -3.82 -7.87
CA MET A 309 -9.30 -5.17 -7.46
C MET A 309 -10.34 -5.81 -6.53
N ARG A 310 -10.89 -5.05 -5.57
CA ARG A 310 -11.96 -5.54 -4.69
C ARG A 310 -13.19 -5.96 -5.49
N GLU A 311 -13.58 -5.14 -6.45
CA GLU A 311 -14.73 -5.40 -7.31
C GLU A 311 -14.52 -6.65 -8.17
N GLU A 312 -13.37 -6.78 -8.85
CA GLU A 312 -13.00 -7.97 -9.62
C GLU A 312 -13.02 -9.24 -8.77
N GLN A 313 -12.41 -9.19 -7.57
CA GLN A 313 -12.40 -10.31 -6.63
C GLN A 313 -13.81 -10.72 -6.21
N TRP A 314 -14.70 -9.76 -5.95
CA TRP A 314 -16.07 -10.06 -5.54
C TRP A 314 -16.95 -10.57 -6.67
N LYS A 315 -16.76 -10.09 -7.91
CA LYS A 315 -17.49 -10.58 -9.08
C LYS A 315 -17.24 -12.07 -9.31
N GLU A 316 -15.99 -12.49 -9.19
CA GLU A 316 -15.56 -13.85 -9.53
C GLU A 316 -15.66 -14.82 -8.35
N MET A 317 -15.53 -14.33 -7.11
CA MET A 317 -15.66 -15.18 -5.93
C MET A 317 -17.12 -15.45 -5.56
N ALA A 318 -17.40 -16.72 -5.26
CA ALA A 318 -18.64 -17.11 -4.62
C ALA A 318 -18.88 -16.29 -3.34
N VAL A 319 -20.13 -15.88 -3.10
CA VAL A 319 -20.52 -15.00 -1.98
C VAL A 319 -19.94 -15.45 -0.62
N LYS A 320 -19.90 -16.76 -0.37
CA LYS A 320 -19.35 -17.36 0.86
C LYS A 320 -17.85 -17.14 1.06
N ARG A 321 -17.10 -16.85 -0.01
CA ARG A 321 -15.65 -16.67 -0.01
C ARG A 321 -15.21 -15.21 -0.13
N ARG A 322 -16.15 -14.29 -0.38
CA ARG A 322 -15.87 -12.85 -0.42
C ARG A 322 -15.41 -12.37 0.95
N ARG A 323 -14.46 -11.46 0.97
CA ARG A 323 -13.85 -10.87 2.17
C ARG A 323 -13.92 -9.35 2.14
N LYS A 324 -13.89 -8.71 3.30
CA LYS A 324 -13.80 -7.25 3.42
C LYS A 324 -12.40 -6.77 3.04
N GLU A 325 -11.40 -7.55 3.42
CA GLU A 325 -10.01 -7.39 3.05
C GLU A 325 -9.81 -7.65 1.56
N ILE A 326 -8.84 -6.97 0.96
CA ILE A 326 -8.50 -7.10 -0.46
C ILE A 326 -7.30 -8.02 -0.56
N TYR A 327 -7.36 -9.05 -1.40
CA TYR A 327 -6.18 -9.84 -1.70
C TYR A 327 -5.20 -9.01 -2.54
N VAL A 328 -3.94 -8.96 -2.10
CA VAL A 328 -2.84 -8.32 -2.82
C VAL A 328 -1.60 -9.21 -2.80
N LEU A 329 -0.67 -9.02 -3.74
CA LEU A 329 0.65 -9.66 -3.67
C LEU A 329 1.66 -8.70 -3.07
N VAL A 330 2.58 -9.24 -2.27
CA VAL A 330 3.70 -8.49 -1.71
C VAL A 330 4.99 -9.19 -2.11
N ARG A 331 5.97 -8.42 -2.59
CA ARG A 331 7.31 -8.92 -2.93
C ARG A 331 8.37 -8.04 -2.29
N ASN A 332 9.25 -8.66 -1.51
CA ASN A 332 10.44 -7.97 -1.01
C ASN A 332 11.39 -7.71 -2.20
N LEU A 333 12.00 -6.54 -2.27
CA LEU A 333 12.74 -6.12 -3.47
C LEU A 333 13.92 -7.03 -3.81
N ARG A 334 14.49 -7.72 -2.81
CA ARG A 334 15.58 -8.69 -2.96
C ARG A 334 15.12 -10.14 -3.10
N SER A 335 13.82 -10.40 -3.13
CA SER A 335 13.24 -11.73 -3.25
C SER A 335 12.54 -11.90 -4.61
N SER A 336 12.64 -13.11 -5.15
CA SER A 336 11.87 -13.60 -6.28
C SER A 336 10.41 -13.91 -5.92
N ALA A 337 10.12 -14.22 -4.67
CA ALA A 337 8.84 -14.79 -4.26
C ALA A 337 7.79 -13.71 -4.03
N TYR A 338 6.62 -13.87 -4.67
CA TYR A 338 5.42 -13.13 -4.31
C TYR A 338 4.70 -13.86 -3.17
N ARG A 339 4.19 -13.10 -2.21
CA ARG A 339 3.41 -13.62 -1.09
C ARG A 339 2.02 -13.01 -1.12
N LEU A 340 1.00 -13.84 -0.98
CA LEU A 340 -0.36 -13.36 -0.86
C LEU A 340 -0.58 -12.68 0.50
N ALA A 341 -1.19 -11.50 0.49
CA ALA A 341 -1.53 -10.73 1.66
C ALA A 341 -3.00 -10.27 1.62
N LEU A 342 -3.53 -9.99 2.80
CA LEU A 342 -4.82 -9.35 2.99
C LEU A 342 -4.59 -7.88 3.36
N ALA A 343 -5.06 -6.98 2.51
CA ALA A 343 -5.01 -5.54 2.72
C ALA A 343 -6.30 -5.03 3.36
N THR A 344 -6.16 -4.34 4.50
CA THR A 344 -7.25 -3.66 5.19
C THR A 344 -7.00 -2.16 5.14
N ILE A 345 -7.95 -1.39 4.60
CA ILE A 345 -7.86 0.07 4.56
C ILE A 345 -8.06 0.62 5.97
N VAL A 346 -7.17 1.53 6.38
CA VAL A 346 -7.19 2.20 7.68
C VAL A 346 -7.27 3.70 7.47
N LEU A 347 -8.30 4.32 8.04
CA LEU A 347 -8.51 5.76 8.02
C LEU A 347 -8.37 6.29 9.44
N GLU A 348 -7.72 7.44 9.58
CA GLU A 348 -7.57 8.21 10.80
C GLU A 348 -8.91 8.87 11.17
N GLN A 349 -9.21 8.96 12.48
CA GLN A 349 -10.44 9.54 13.03
C GLN A 349 -11.71 8.74 12.70
N GLN A 350 -11.77 7.46 13.07
CA GLN A 350 -13.07 6.80 13.20
C GLN A 350 -13.80 7.38 14.42
N GLU A 351 -15.14 7.40 14.45
CA GLU A 351 -15.93 7.85 15.61
C GLU A 351 -15.52 7.15 16.93
N GLU A 352 -14.87 5.98 16.83
CA GLU A 352 -14.28 5.24 17.93
C GLU A 352 -13.00 5.88 18.47
N ASP A 353 -12.16 6.51 17.64
CA ASP A 353 -10.90 7.17 18.04
C ASP A 353 -11.16 8.40 18.92
N VAL A 354 -12.28 9.10 18.71
CA VAL A 354 -12.66 10.29 19.48
C VAL A 354 -13.25 9.93 20.84
N ARG A 355 -13.75 8.69 21.03
CA ARG A 355 -14.29 8.23 22.33
C ARG A 355 -13.21 7.95 23.38
N PHE A 356 -11.93 7.99 22.99
CA PHE A 356 -10.78 7.79 23.87
C PHE A 356 -10.02 9.09 24.22
N LEU A 357 -10.53 10.24 23.76
CA LEU A 357 -10.16 11.57 24.28
C LEU A 357 -11.22 12.02 25.29
#